data_AF-A0A4R3DNE4-F1
#
_entry.id   AF-A0A4R3DNE4-F1
#
_cell.length_a   1.000
_cell.length_b   1.000
_cell.length_c   1.000
_cell.angle_alpha   90.00
_cell.angle_beta   90.00
_cell.angle_gamma   90.00
#
_symmetry.space_group_name_H-M   'P 1'
#
loop_
_entity.id
_entity.type
_entity.pdbx_description
1 polymer ?
#
loop_
_entity_poly.entity_id
_entity_poly.type
_entity_poly.pdbx_seq_one_letter_code
_entity_poly.pdbx_strand_id
1 'polypeptide(L)'
;MLAAGDNIVLQAAYADGSLGYIGWYPGTFGVGRLGGLTLADATLNTITGSVDNSSGFSLVAALKHFWTPQLRTEITASYSQLKLKYIDAASFGAFARSLDPKEYNIAANLIWSPVSGLDIGVEVLYTHLDVRSPVQEAINVGTGAAASVRNGLLGIKNDDAWAGRLRIQRDF
;
A
#
# COMPACT_ATOMS: atom_id res chain seq x y z
N MET A 1 -19.30 21.39 12.97
CA MET A 1 -20.00 21.50 11.67
C MET A 1 -18.94 21.71 10.62
N LEU A 2 -19.05 21.08 9.45
CA LEU A 2 -18.14 21.32 8.33
C LEU A 2 -18.26 22.79 7.90
N ALA A 3 -17.13 23.44 7.61
CA ALA A 3 -17.07 24.83 7.18
C ALA A 3 -17.60 24.98 5.74
N ALA A 4 -17.92 26.22 5.33
CA ALA A 4 -18.32 26.48 3.96
C ALA A 4 -17.17 26.16 2.98
N GLY A 5 -17.43 25.34 1.98
CA GLY A 5 -16.43 24.89 1.00
C GLY A 5 -15.74 23.56 1.34
N ASP A 6 -16.03 22.97 2.49
CA ASP A 6 -15.55 21.64 2.84
C ASP A 6 -16.12 20.56 1.90
N ASN A 7 -15.31 19.55 1.61
CA ASN A 7 -15.71 18.42 0.78
C ASN A 7 -15.19 17.11 1.36
N ILE A 8 -16.03 16.08 1.34
CA ILE A 8 -15.66 14.71 1.68
C ILE A 8 -15.96 13.83 0.47
N VAL A 9 -14.95 13.07 0.05
CA VAL A 9 -15.07 12.04 -0.98
C VAL A 9 -14.80 10.70 -0.33
N LEU A 10 -15.67 9.73 -0.61
CA LEU A 10 -15.53 8.34 -0.17
C LEU A 10 -15.71 7.44 -1.39
N GLN A 11 -14.82 6.47 -1.54
CA GLN A 11 -14.89 5.44 -2.57
C GLN A 11 -14.49 4.10 -1.98
N ALA A 12 -15.28 3.06 -2.25
CA ALA A 12 -14.95 1.69 -1.91
C ALA A 12 -15.12 0.80 -3.14
N ALA A 13 -14.29 -0.24 -3.24
CA ALA A 13 -14.37 -1.22 -4.30
C ALA A 13 -14.00 -2.61 -3.76
N TYR A 14 -14.66 -3.64 -4.29
CA TYR A 14 -14.36 -5.04 -4.03
C TYR A 14 -14.03 -5.71 -5.36
N ALA A 15 -13.03 -6.60 -5.36
CA ALA A 15 -12.65 -7.37 -6.53
C ALA A 15 -12.59 -8.86 -6.20
N ASP A 16 -13.00 -9.69 -7.15
CA ASP A 16 -12.94 -11.14 -7.13
C ASP A 16 -12.49 -11.60 -8.53
N GLY A 17 -11.21 -11.94 -8.67
CA GLY A 17 -10.63 -12.28 -9.97
C GLY A 17 -10.25 -11.08 -10.84
N SER A 18 -10.17 -9.87 -10.29
CA SER A 18 -9.84 -8.65 -11.04
C SER A 18 -9.16 -7.58 -10.17
N LEU A 19 -8.05 -7.93 -9.54
CA LEU A 19 -7.41 -7.11 -8.49
C LEU A 19 -6.92 -5.75 -8.98
N GLY A 20 -6.73 -5.58 -10.30
CA GLY A 20 -6.41 -4.29 -10.93
C GLY A 20 -7.45 -3.20 -10.64
N TYR A 21 -8.74 -3.54 -10.54
CA TYR A 21 -9.81 -2.57 -10.26
C TYR A 21 -9.74 -1.95 -8.85
N ILE A 22 -9.00 -2.58 -7.94
CA ILE A 22 -8.74 -2.07 -6.59
C ILE A 22 -7.32 -1.53 -6.42
N GLY A 23 -6.59 -1.30 -7.52
CA GLY A 23 -5.30 -0.61 -7.54
C GLY A 23 -4.06 -1.50 -7.45
N TRP A 24 -4.23 -2.82 -7.47
CA TRP A 24 -3.16 -3.80 -7.35
C TRP A 24 -2.76 -4.38 -8.71
N TYR A 25 -1.45 -4.37 -9.00
CA TYR A 25 -0.91 -4.81 -10.28
C TYR A 25 0.31 -5.72 -10.08
N PRO A 26 0.56 -6.68 -10.99
CA PRO A 26 1.71 -7.56 -10.91
C PRO A 26 3.02 -6.77 -11.01
N GLY A 27 4.05 -7.22 -10.29
CA GLY A 27 5.38 -6.63 -10.30
C GLY A 27 5.53 -5.35 -9.48
N THR A 28 4.47 -4.91 -8.79
CA THR A 28 4.54 -3.74 -7.90
C THR A 28 4.03 -4.08 -6.50
N PHE A 29 4.87 -3.86 -5.49
CA PHE A 29 4.59 -4.13 -4.08
C PHE A 29 5.57 -3.40 -3.17
N GLY A 30 5.21 -3.15 -1.91
CA GLY A 30 6.08 -2.44 -0.99
C GLY A 30 5.98 -0.93 -1.11
N VAL A 31 6.57 -0.22 -0.14
CA VAL A 31 6.72 1.24 -0.22
C VAL A 31 7.46 1.60 -1.51
N GLY A 32 6.96 2.61 -2.22
CA GLY A 32 7.55 3.04 -3.49
C GLY A 32 7.47 1.99 -4.59
N ARG A 33 6.71 0.90 -4.38
CA ARG A 33 6.57 -0.25 -5.27
C ARG A 33 7.90 -0.91 -5.63
N LEU A 34 8.89 -0.84 -4.73
CA LEU A 34 10.25 -1.35 -4.95
C LEU A 34 10.38 -2.89 -4.79
N GLY A 35 9.36 -3.54 -4.23
CA GLY A 35 9.24 -4.99 -4.17
C GLY A 35 8.48 -5.56 -5.37
N GLY A 36 8.83 -6.78 -5.78
CA GLY A 36 8.10 -7.53 -6.79
C GLY A 36 7.16 -8.55 -6.15
N LEU A 37 5.84 -8.33 -6.25
CA LEU A 37 4.84 -9.36 -5.95
C LEU A 37 4.38 -10.00 -7.26
N THR A 38 4.51 -11.32 -7.35
CA THR A 38 3.83 -12.09 -8.39
C THR A 38 2.34 -12.08 -8.08
N LEU A 39 1.58 -11.18 -8.70
CA LEU A 39 0.14 -11.05 -8.48
C LEU A 39 -0.61 -11.89 -9.51
N ALA A 40 -1.49 -12.78 -9.04
CA ALA A 40 -2.40 -13.55 -9.88
C ALA A 40 -3.86 -13.33 -9.44
N ASP A 41 -4.70 -12.93 -10.39
CA ASP A 41 -6.13 -12.72 -10.19
C ASP A 41 -6.86 -14.03 -9.89
N ALA A 42 -6.44 -15.14 -10.51
CA ALA A 42 -7.00 -16.46 -10.29
C ALA A 42 -5.92 -17.53 -10.35
N THR A 43 -6.16 -18.67 -9.70
CA THR A 43 -5.22 -19.77 -9.57
C THR A 43 -5.93 -21.09 -9.84
N LEU A 44 -5.20 -22.06 -10.40
CA LEU A 44 -5.75 -23.41 -10.57
C LEU A 44 -5.42 -24.24 -9.34
N ASN A 45 -6.44 -24.77 -8.69
CA ASN A 45 -6.27 -25.79 -7.67
C ASN A 45 -5.93 -27.13 -8.34
N THR A 46 -4.68 -27.55 -8.23
CA THR A 46 -4.19 -28.77 -8.90
C THR A 46 -4.74 -30.06 -8.30
N ILE A 47 -5.37 -30.00 -7.12
CA ILE A 47 -5.98 -31.17 -6.46
C ILE A 47 -7.44 -31.32 -6.91
N THR A 48 -8.21 -30.23 -6.94
CA THR A 48 -9.64 -30.26 -7.28
C THR A 48 -9.93 -29.94 -8.75
N GLY A 49 -8.95 -29.42 -9.50
CA GLY A 49 -9.12 -28.93 -10.87
C GLY A 49 -9.94 -27.64 -10.98
N SER A 50 -10.29 -27.01 -9.85
CA SER A 50 -11.11 -25.80 -9.81
C SER A 50 -10.26 -24.54 -9.96
N VAL A 51 -10.84 -23.47 -10.51
CA VAL A 51 -10.20 -22.15 -10.52
C VAL A 51 -10.66 -21.38 -9.28
N ASP A 52 -9.69 -20.96 -8.47
CA ASP A 52 -9.90 -20.16 -7.27
C ASP A 52 -9.46 -18.71 -7.52
N ASN A 53 -10.38 -17.77 -7.38
CA ASN A 53 -10.09 -16.35 -7.56
C ASN A 53 -9.51 -15.72 -6.30
N SER A 54 -8.43 -14.96 -6.48
CA SER A 54 -7.95 -14.01 -5.48
C SER A 54 -8.95 -12.86 -5.37
N SER A 55 -9.18 -12.40 -4.14
CA SER A 55 -10.13 -11.32 -3.89
C SER A 55 -9.54 -10.24 -2.98
N GLY A 56 -10.21 -9.10 -2.90
CA GLY A 56 -9.76 -8.00 -2.07
C GLY A 56 -10.73 -6.84 -2.07
N PHE A 57 -10.41 -5.83 -1.27
CA PHE A 57 -11.13 -4.57 -1.30
C PHE A 57 -10.18 -3.39 -1.16
N SER A 58 -10.62 -2.23 -1.63
CA SER A 58 -10.01 -0.94 -1.36
C SER A 58 -11.05 0.05 -0.84
N LEU A 59 -10.59 0.96 0.01
CA LEU A 59 -11.31 2.11 0.52
C LEU A 59 -10.42 3.32 0.34
N VAL A 60 -10.98 4.42 -0.16
CA VAL A 60 -10.34 5.73 -0.28
C VAL A 60 -11.26 6.77 0.33
N ALA A 61 -10.68 7.65 1.15
CA ALA A 61 -11.35 8.79 1.72
C ALA A 61 -10.50 10.03 1.52
N ALA A 62 -11.13 11.15 1.14
CA ALA A 62 -10.49 12.45 1.08
C ALA A 62 -11.36 13.49 1.78
N LEU A 63 -10.75 14.32 2.60
CA LEU A 63 -11.38 15.42 3.33
C LEU A 63 -10.63 16.72 3.01
N LYS A 64 -11.36 17.73 2.59
CA LYS A 64 -10.90 19.11 2.52
C LYS A 64 -11.63 19.92 3.58
N HIS A 65 -10.87 20.58 4.45
CA HIS A 65 -11.39 21.41 5.53
C HIS A 65 -10.77 22.81 5.52
N PHE A 66 -11.61 23.84 5.54
CA PHE A 66 -11.18 25.23 5.68
C PHE A 66 -11.33 25.70 7.13
N TRP A 67 -10.21 25.94 7.81
CA TRP A 67 -10.19 26.54 9.15
C TRP A 67 -10.49 28.04 9.07
N THR A 68 -9.92 28.69 8.04
CA THR A 68 -10.21 30.06 7.63
C THR A 68 -10.16 30.12 6.10
N PRO A 69 -10.62 31.20 5.44
CA PRO A 69 -10.48 31.36 3.99
C PRO A 69 -9.02 31.28 3.50
N GLN A 70 -8.05 31.52 4.39
CA GLN A 70 -6.62 31.54 4.11
C GLN A 70 -5.90 30.26 4.57
N LEU A 71 -6.56 29.38 5.34
CA LEU A 71 -5.94 28.20 5.93
C LEU A 71 -6.80 26.97 5.70
N ARG A 72 -6.29 26.04 4.88
CA ARG A 72 -6.96 24.79 4.55
C ARG A 72 -6.12 23.56 4.81
N THR A 73 -6.79 22.50 5.21
CA THR A 73 -6.21 21.16 5.34
C THR A 73 -6.84 20.23 4.31
N GLU A 74 -6.03 19.40 3.68
CA GLU A 74 -6.48 18.32 2.81
C GLU A 74 -5.90 16.99 3.32
N ILE A 75 -6.75 16.04 3.69
CA ILE A 75 -6.35 14.72 4.17
C ILE A 75 -6.86 13.69 3.17
N THR A 76 -5.99 12.81 2.70
CA THR A 76 -6.37 11.65 1.89
C THR A 76 -5.89 10.39 2.60
N ALA A 77 -6.75 9.40 2.74
CA ALA A 77 -6.40 8.10 3.28
C ALA A 77 -6.91 7.01 2.35
N SER A 78 -6.12 5.94 2.19
CA SER A 78 -6.55 4.73 1.50
C SER A 78 -6.18 3.51 2.32
N TYR A 79 -7.04 2.49 2.32
CA TYR A 79 -6.74 1.16 2.85
C TYR A 79 -7.11 0.13 1.79
N SER A 80 -6.27 -0.89 1.61
CA SER A 80 -6.60 -2.03 0.78
C SER A 80 -6.07 -3.32 1.37
N GLN A 81 -6.74 -4.42 1.06
CA GLN A 81 -6.28 -5.75 1.44
C GLN A 81 -6.59 -6.76 0.35
N LEU A 82 -5.68 -7.72 0.21
CA LEU A 82 -5.85 -8.85 -0.69
C LEU A 82 -5.93 -10.16 0.10
N LYS A 83 -6.69 -11.10 -0.45
CA LYS A 83 -6.76 -12.50 -0.07
C LYS A 83 -6.41 -13.33 -1.30
N LEU A 84 -5.15 -13.74 -1.36
CA LEU A 84 -4.62 -14.44 -2.53
C LEU A 84 -4.92 -15.93 -2.42
N LYS A 85 -5.23 -16.56 -3.55
CA LYS A 85 -5.52 -18.00 -3.64
C LYS A 85 -4.36 -18.86 -4.11
N TYR A 86 -3.17 -18.28 -4.20
CA TYR A 86 -1.93 -19.00 -4.46
C TYR A 86 -1.02 -18.93 -3.24
N ILE A 87 -0.10 -19.88 -3.19
CA ILE A 87 1.09 -19.81 -2.36
C ILE A 87 2.27 -19.42 -3.26
N ASP A 88 3.16 -18.56 -2.77
CA ASP A 88 4.33 -18.16 -3.55
C ASP A 88 5.50 -19.14 -3.32
N ALA A 89 5.40 -20.32 -3.93
CA ALA A 89 6.41 -21.38 -3.82
C ALA A 89 7.74 -21.02 -4.47
N ALA A 90 7.72 -20.19 -5.52
CA ALA A 90 8.92 -19.75 -6.22
C ALA A 90 9.80 -18.87 -5.31
N SER A 91 9.19 -17.98 -4.52
CA SER A 91 9.92 -17.11 -3.61
C SER A 91 10.25 -17.78 -2.26
N PHE A 92 9.38 -18.65 -1.74
CA PHE A 92 9.46 -19.10 -0.34
C PHE A 92 9.71 -20.60 -0.12
N GLY A 93 9.76 -21.41 -1.18
CA GLY A 93 10.12 -22.83 -1.11
C GLY A 93 9.26 -23.64 -0.13
N ALA A 94 9.88 -24.38 0.79
CA ALA A 94 9.19 -25.22 1.78
C ALA A 94 8.28 -24.45 2.76
N PHE A 95 8.45 -23.12 2.86
CA PHE A 95 7.65 -22.25 3.74
C PHE A 95 6.63 -21.41 2.97
N ALA A 96 6.34 -21.80 1.73
CA ALA A 96 5.42 -21.10 0.85
C ALA A 96 4.03 -20.92 1.46
N ARG A 97 3.51 -19.71 1.30
CA ARG A 97 2.17 -19.34 1.74
C ARG A 97 1.64 -18.18 0.92
N SER A 98 0.35 -17.91 1.08
CA SER A 98 -0.23 -16.67 0.58
C SER A 98 0.30 -15.49 1.40
N LEU A 99 0.71 -14.42 0.72
CA LEU A 99 1.20 -13.21 1.35
C LEU A 99 0.08 -12.31 1.89
N ASP A 100 -1.14 -12.39 1.34
CA ASP A 100 -2.33 -11.61 1.73
C ASP A 100 -1.99 -10.16 2.18
N PRO A 101 -1.43 -9.31 1.30
CA PRO A 101 -0.99 -7.98 1.68
C PRO A 101 -2.12 -7.09 2.17
N LYS A 102 -1.79 -6.20 3.10
CA LYS A 102 -2.63 -5.12 3.57
C LYS A 102 -1.84 -3.83 3.52
N GLU A 103 -2.38 -2.82 2.86
CA GLU A 103 -1.70 -1.54 2.68
C GLU A 103 -2.61 -0.41 3.15
N TYR A 104 -2.03 0.57 3.84
CA TYR A 104 -2.67 1.87 3.98
C TYR A 104 -1.71 3.02 3.72
N ASN A 105 -2.26 4.07 3.11
CA ASN A 105 -1.56 5.31 2.80
C ASN A 105 -2.36 6.46 3.40
N ILE A 106 -1.67 7.40 4.07
CA ILE A 106 -2.26 8.60 4.65
C ILE A 106 -1.43 9.79 4.22
N ALA A 107 -2.03 10.71 3.49
CA ALA A 107 -1.45 11.99 3.11
C ALA A 107 -2.20 13.12 3.81
N ALA A 108 -1.47 14.08 4.38
CA ALA A 108 -2.04 15.27 4.99
C ALA A 108 -1.28 16.52 4.54
N ASN A 109 -2.04 17.51 4.07
CA ASN A 109 -1.53 18.76 3.54
C ASN A 109 -2.10 19.90 4.38
N LEU A 110 -1.26 20.86 4.77
CA LEU A 110 -1.68 22.13 5.33
C LEU A 110 -1.21 23.26 4.41
N ILE A 111 -2.15 24.04 3.90
CA ILE A 111 -1.87 25.14 2.98
C ILE A 111 -2.35 26.45 3.61
N TRP A 112 -1.42 27.38 3.73
CA TRP A 112 -1.66 28.74 4.22
C TRP A 112 -1.39 29.75 3.11
N SER A 113 -2.41 30.58 2.84
CA SER A 113 -2.41 31.63 1.84
C SER A 113 -2.53 33.00 2.53
N PRO A 114 -1.44 33.54 3.13
CA PRO A 114 -1.49 34.78 3.93
C PRO A 114 -1.97 36.00 3.13
N VAL A 115 -1.61 36.05 1.85
CA VAL A 115 -2.03 37.07 0.90
C VAL A 115 -2.44 36.41 -0.41
N SER A 116 -3.24 37.11 -1.21
CA SER A 116 -3.63 36.62 -2.53
C SER A 116 -2.39 36.34 -3.40
N GLY A 117 -2.35 35.15 -3.99
CA GLY A 117 -1.26 34.68 -4.86
C GLY A 117 0.00 34.24 -4.13
N LEU A 118 -0.02 34.01 -2.81
CA LEU A 118 1.09 33.38 -2.08
C LEU A 118 0.55 32.15 -1.35
N ASP A 119 1.03 30.97 -1.72
CA ASP A 119 0.67 29.70 -1.09
C ASP A 119 1.90 29.07 -0.43
N ILE A 120 1.80 28.80 0.86
CA ILE A 120 2.79 28.07 1.66
C ILE A 120 2.15 26.75 2.07
N GLY A 121 2.72 25.62 1.64
CA GLY A 121 2.19 24.29 1.86
C GLY A 121 3.21 23.37 2.51
N VAL A 122 2.78 22.62 3.51
CA VAL A 122 3.50 21.44 4.03
C VAL A 122 2.65 20.21 3.83
N GLU A 123 3.28 19.12 3.41
CA GLU A 123 2.66 17.83 3.16
C GLU A 123 3.48 16.73 3.80
N VAL A 124 2.78 15.76 4.37
CA VAL A 124 3.35 14.52 4.88
C VAL A 124 2.53 13.35 4.34
N LEU A 125 3.22 12.34 3.81
CA LEU A 125 2.68 11.05 3.41
C LEU A 125 3.28 9.98 4.31
N TYR A 126 2.43 9.12 4.84
CA TYR A 126 2.80 7.88 5.51
C TYR A 126 2.21 6.69 4.77
N THR A 127 3.05 5.70 4.49
CA THR A 127 2.67 4.43 3.86
C THR A 127 3.07 3.29 4.77
N HIS A 128 2.16 2.34 4.95
CA HIS A 128 2.40 1.11 5.68
C HIS A 128 1.89 -0.08 4.88
N LEU A 129 2.71 -1.13 4.78
CA LEU A 129 2.37 -2.40 4.18
C LEU A 129 2.63 -3.52 5.19
N ASP A 130 1.65 -4.39 5.38
CA ASP A 130 1.75 -5.64 6.14
C ASP A 130 1.61 -6.82 5.20
N VAL A 131 2.51 -7.80 5.32
CA VAL A 131 2.50 -9.04 4.55
C VAL A 131 2.78 -10.27 5.39
N ARG A 132 2.15 -11.37 5.02
CA ARG A 132 2.29 -12.67 5.69
C ARG A 132 3.56 -13.41 5.26
N SER A 133 4.68 -12.69 5.13
CA SER A 133 5.95 -13.31 4.76
C SER A 133 6.40 -14.34 5.82
N PRO A 134 6.80 -15.55 5.41
CA PRO A 134 7.41 -16.51 6.32
C PRO A 134 8.79 -16.04 6.77
N VAL A 135 9.16 -16.40 8.00
CA VAL A 135 10.53 -16.23 8.49
C VAL A 135 11.35 -17.45 8.06
N GLN A 136 12.52 -17.22 7.49
CA GLN A 136 13.45 -18.30 7.15
C GLN A 136 14.11 -18.85 8.43
N GLU A 137 14.31 -20.18 8.51
CA GLU A 137 15.13 -20.75 9.58
C GLU A 137 16.54 -20.14 9.59
N ALA A 138 17.00 -19.73 10.77
CA ALA A 138 18.36 -19.25 10.94
C ALA A 138 19.34 -20.43 10.76
N ILE A 139 19.96 -20.53 9.59
CA ILE A 139 21.07 -21.47 9.38
C ILE A 139 22.30 -20.92 10.10
N ASN A 140 22.81 -21.67 11.07
CA ASN A 140 24.16 -21.46 11.57
C ASN A 140 25.15 -21.76 10.43
N VAL A 141 25.85 -20.74 9.96
CA VAL A 141 26.86 -20.84 8.88
C VAL A 141 28.04 -21.67 9.38
N GLY A 142 27.90 -23.00 9.34
CA GLY A 142 28.87 -23.95 9.88
C GLY A 142 28.61 -25.40 9.46
N THR A 143 27.38 -25.73 9.06
CA THR A 143 27.07 -26.98 8.35
C THR A 143 27.00 -26.65 6.85
N GLY A 144 27.75 -27.37 6.01
CA GLY A 144 27.91 -27.11 4.57
C GLY A 144 26.65 -27.23 3.68
N ALA A 145 25.47 -26.98 4.22
CA ALA A 145 24.28 -26.67 3.44
C ALA A 145 24.50 -25.30 2.79
N ALA A 146 24.30 -25.22 1.47
CA ALA A 146 24.39 -23.99 0.69
C ALA A 146 23.80 -22.83 1.49
N ALA A 147 24.63 -21.84 1.83
CA ALA A 147 24.22 -20.64 2.53
C ALA A 147 22.99 -20.11 1.79
N SER A 148 21.82 -20.26 2.40
CA SER A 148 20.59 -19.82 1.81
C SER A 148 20.77 -18.34 1.52
N VAL A 149 20.84 -17.98 0.24
CA VAL A 149 20.77 -16.59 -0.19
C VAL A 149 19.52 -16.05 0.50
N ARG A 150 19.69 -15.13 1.46
CA ARG A 150 18.56 -14.49 2.13
C ARG A 150 17.72 -13.89 1.01
N ASN A 151 16.60 -14.53 0.68
CA ASN A 151 15.65 -13.92 -0.24
C ASN A 151 15.26 -12.59 0.40
N GLY A 152 15.42 -11.48 -0.31
CA GLY A 152 15.10 -10.15 0.22
C GLY A 152 13.65 -10.03 0.71
N LEU A 153 12.75 -10.94 0.29
CA LEU A 153 11.38 -11.04 0.80
C LEU A 153 11.20 -11.90 2.05
N LEU A 154 12.16 -12.78 2.39
CA LEU A 154 12.06 -13.66 3.56
C LEU A 154 12.29 -12.87 4.84
N GLY A 155 11.29 -12.90 5.74
CA GLY A 155 11.37 -12.24 7.04
C GLY A 155 10.86 -10.80 7.10
N ILE A 156 10.59 -10.14 5.95
CA ILE A 156 9.92 -8.83 5.92
C ILE A 156 8.44 -9.04 6.16
N LYS A 157 7.96 -8.68 7.36
CA LYS A 157 6.53 -8.77 7.72
C LYS A 157 5.77 -7.48 7.46
N ASN A 158 6.47 -6.36 7.51
CA ASN A 158 5.93 -5.06 7.25
C ASN A 158 7.00 -4.11 6.68
N ASP A 159 6.53 -3.04 6.04
CA ASP A 159 7.34 -1.97 5.49
C ASP A 159 6.63 -0.62 5.69
N ASP A 160 7.41 0.39 6.05
CA ASP A 160 6.93 1.68 6.54
C ASP A 160 7.72 2.81 5.89
N ALA A 161 7.03 3.87 5.47
CA ALA A 161 7.72 5.05 4.96
C ALA A 161 7.01 6.36 5.20
N TRP A 162 7.84 7.38 5.39
CA TRP A 162 7.46 8.77 5.52
C TRP A 162 8.06 9.56 4.37
N ALA A 163 7.23 10.35 3.69
CA ALA A 163 7.67 11.34 2.72
C ALA A 163 7.10 12.70 3.12
N GLY A 164 7.87 13.76 2.91
CA GLY A 164 7.45 15.11 3.24
C GLY A 164 7.79 16.08 2.12
N ARG A 165 6.98 17.12 1.97
CA ARG A 165 7.19 18.19 1.00
C ARG A 165 6.86 19.54 1.60
N LEU A 166 7.76 20.50 1.41
CA LEU A 166 7.51 21.92 1.64
C LEU A 166 7.41 22.61 0.28
N ARG A 167 6.38 23.42 0.07
CA ARG A 167 6.18 24.23 -1.13
C ARG A 167 5.87 25.66 -0.75
N ILE A 168 6.54 26.60 -1.43
CA ILE A 168 6.19 28.02 -1.41
C ILE A 168 6.01 28.43 -2.86
N GLN A 169 4.83 28.92 -3.21
CA GLN A 169 4.52 29.40 -4.55
C GLN A 169 3.97 30.82 -4.49
N ARG A 170 4.46 31.68 -5.39
CA ARG A 170 3.99 33.03 -5.61
C ARG A 170 3.55 33.17 -7.06
N ASP A 171 2.31 33.58 -7.27
CA ASP A 171 1.77 33.97 -8.58
C ASP A 171 1.69 35.51 -8.63
N PHE A 172 2.00 36.09 -9.80
CA PHE A 172 2.09 37.54 -10.04
C PHE A 172 1.00 38.03 -10.99
#